data_AF-A0A8T7GGD5-F1
#
_entry.id   AF-A0A8T7GGD5-F1
#
_cell.length_a   1.000
_cell.length_b   1.000
_cell.length_c   1.000
_cell.angle_alpha   90.00
_cell.angle_beta   90.00
_cell.angle_gamma   90.00
#
_symmetry.space_group_name_H-M   'P 1'
#
loop_
_entity.id
_entity.type
_entity.pdbx_description
1 polymer ?
#
loop_
_entity_poly.entity_id
_entity_poly.type
_entity_poly.pdbx_seq_one_letter_code
_entity_poly.pdbx_strand_id
1 'polypeptide(L)'
;MKIHYITGICALFVVAIHILMRVIMPYNMSLEYENVVMNYHNIFYAILLEIILVLIAIHGFNGLRIILIELRQNTAWEKSMTILTIIGMISIIAYGTRTIIIGNGLEI
;
A
#
# COMPACT_ATOMS: atom_id res chain seq x y z
N MET A 1 -13.84 -0.25 12.34
CA MET A 1 -12.96 0.59 13.19
C MET A 1 -11.71 -0.14 13.68
N LYS A 2 -11.79 -1.29 14.36
CA LYS A 2 -10.58 -2.01 14.87
C LYS A 2 -9.51 -2.28 13.81
N ILE A 3 -9.90 -2.77 12.63
CA ILE A 3 -8.98 -3.03 11.51
C ILE A 3 -8.22 -1.75 11.11
N HIS A 4 -8.89 -0.61 11.04
CA HIS A 4 -8.26 0.66 10.65
C HIS A 4 -7.16 1.10 11.62
N TYR A 5 -7.38 0.94 12.92
CA TYR A 5 -6.37 1.26 13.94
C TYR A 5 -5.19 0.29 13.89
N ILE A 6 -5.45 -1.02 13.78
CA ILE A 6 -4.40 -2.03 13.70
C ILE A 6 -3.55 -1.81 12.45
N THR A 7 -4.18 -1.63 11.28
CA THR A 7 -3.45 -1.40 10.03
C THR A 7 -2.68 -0.07 10.07
N GLY A 8 -3.22 0.97 10.73
CA GLY A 8 -2.52 2.24 10.90
C GLY A 8 -1.25 2.13 11.75
N ILE A 9 -1.33 1.44 12.90
CA ILE A 9 -0.16 1.21 13.77
C ILE A 9 0.87 0.34 13.06
N CYS A 10 0.47 -0.77 12.44
CA CYS A 10 1.39 -1.62 11.70
C CYS A 10 2.03 -0.86 10.54
N ALA A 11 1.26 -0.09 9.78
CA ALA A 11 1.74 0.73 8.66
C ALA A 11 2.80 1.73 9.10
N LEU A 12 2.64 2.39 10.25
CA LEU A 12 3.61 3.34 10.78
C LEU A 12 5.01 2.72 10.91
N PHE A 13 5.11 1.50 11.45
CA PHE A 13 6.40 0.82 11.59
C PHE A 13 7.01 0.41 10.25
N VAL A 14 6.23 -0.23 9.37
CA VAL A 14 6.77 -0.72 8.09
C VAL A 14 7.13 0.40 7.14
N VAL A 15 6.37 1.50 7.13
CA VAL A 15 6.68 2.70 6.33
C VAL A 15 7.93 3.39 6.87
N ALA A 16 8.14 3.44 8.19
CA ALA A 16 9.38 3.98 8.74
C ALA A 16 10.61 3.20 8.26
N ILE A 17 10.53 1.87 8.22
CA ILE A 17 11.59 1.02 7.67
C ILE A 17 11.79 1.29 6.17
N HIS A 18 10.70 1.43 5.40
CA HIS A 18 10.79 1.79 3.99
C HIS A 18 11.50 3.13 3.76
N ILE A 19 11.16 4.16 4.54
CA ILE A 19 11.81 5.47 4.47
C ILE A 19 13.29 5.33 4.81
N LEU A 20 13.65 4.58 5.85
CA LEU A 20 15.05 4.30 6.20
C LEU A 20 15.82 3.72 5.01
N MET A 21 15.26 2.71 4.33
CA MET A 21 15.86 2.10 3.14
C MET A 21 16.05 3.07 1.98
N ARG A 22 15.30 4.18 1.92
CA ARG A 22 15.47 5.24 0.91
C ARG A 22 16.54 6.27 1.29
N VAL A 23 16.93 6.36 2.56
CA VAL A 23 17.87 7.39 3.06
C VAL A 23 19.22 6.83 3.53
N ILE A 24 19.40 5.50 3.54
CA ILE A 24 20.71 4.86 3.77
C ILE A 24 21.74 5.14 2.67
N MET A 25 21.28 5.62 1.52
CA MET A 25 22.11 6.10 0.41
C MET A 25 21.59 7.49 -0.03
N PRO A 26 22.37 8.28 -0.78
CA PRO A 26 21.88 9.51 -1.40
C PRO A 26 20.52 9.31 -2.07
N TYR A 27 19.55 10.14 -1.68
CA TYR A 27 18.14 9.95 -2.05
C TYR A 27 17.93 9.85 -3.57
N ASN A 28 18.63 10.66 -4.35
CA ASN A 28 18.58 10.62 -5.80
C ASN A 28 18.99 9.25 -6.36
N MET A 29 20.06 8.64 -5.83
CA MET A 29 20.49 7.31 -6.24
C MET A 29 19.48 6.24 -5.81
N SER A 30 18.85 6.39 -4.65
CA SER A 30 17.83 5.44 -4.17
C SER A 30 16.59 5.31 -5.08
N LEU A 31 16.38 6.28 -5.97
CA LEU A 31 15.29 6.35 -6.92
C LEU A 31 15.67 5.89 -8.33
N GLU A 32 16.95 5.67 -8.60
CA GLU A 32 17.42 5.15 -9.88
C GLU A 32 16.83 3.77 -10.15
N TYR A 33 16.53 3.50 -11.42
CA TYR A 33 15.80 2.31 -11.84
C TYR A 33 16.50 1.03 -11.35
N GLU A 34 17.82 0.95 -11.56
CA GLU A 34 18.64 -0.19 -11.17
C GLU A 34 18.60 -0.42 -9.66
N ASN A 35 18.70 0.64 -8.85
CA ASN A 35 18.61 0.57 -7.40
C ASN A 35 17.20 0.17 -6.92
N VAL A 36 16.15 0.62 -7.60
CA VAL A 36 14.77 0.20 -7.31
C VAL A 36 14.54 -1.26 -7.69
N VAL A 37 15.05 -1.73 -8.82
CA VAL A 37 14.95 -3.15 -9.24
C VAL A 37 15.73 -4.06 -8.30
N MET A 38 16.94 -3.67 -7.88
CA MET A 38 17.71 -4.42 -6.88
C MET A 38 16.94 -4.60 -5.56
N ASN A 39 16.17 -3.59 -5.16
CA ASN A 39 15.29 -3.67 -4.00
C ASN A 39 14.16 -4.71 -4.20
N TYR A 40 13.58 -4.81 -5.40
CA TYR A 40 12.59 -5.84 -5.70
C TYR A 40 13.19 -7.25 -5.71
N HIS A 41 14.44 -7.44 -6.15
CA HIS A 41 15.13 -8.74 -6.09
C HIS A 41 15.48 -9.20 -4.66
N ASN A 42 15.54 -8.27 -3.69
CA ASN A 42 15.72 -8.63 -2.30
C ASN A 42 14.40 -9.17 -1.71
N ILE A 43 14.32 -10.49 -1.51
CA ILE A 43 13.09 -11.16 -1.05
C ILE A 43 12.53 -10.60 0.26
N PHE A 44 13.38 -10.25 1.23
CA PHE A 44 12.92 -9.68 2.50
C PHE A 44 12.31 -8.30 2.30
N TYR A 45 12.90 -7.50 1.42
CA TYR A 45 12.37 -6.18 1.12
C TYR A 45 11.12 -6.26 0.24
N ALA A 46 11.04 -7.20 -0.70
CA ALA A 46 9.83 -7.47 -1.48
C ALA A 46 8.64 -7.86 -0.57
N ILE A 47 8.86 -8.72 0.43
CA ILE A 47 7.85 -9.05 1.44
C ILE A 47 7.42 -7.80 2.22
N LEU A 48 8.37 -6.95 2.62
CA LEU A 48 8.08 -5.69 3.30
C LEU A 48 7.24 -4.75 2.42
N LEU A 49 7.53 -4.64 1.12
CA LEU A 49 6.76 -3.86 0.17
C LEU A 49 5.32 -4.39 0.02
N GLU A 50 5.14 -5.71 -0.04
CA GLU A 50 3.81 -6.33 -0.09
C GLU A 50 3.01 -6.06 1.20
N ILE A 51 3.66 -6.16 2.37
CA ILE A 51 3.04 -5.83 3.65
C ILE A 51 2.61 -4.36 3.68
N ILE A 52 3.45 -3.43 3.22
CA ILE A 52 3.11 -2.01 3.12
C ILE A 52 1.92 -1.81 2.19
N LEU A 53 1.95 -2.42 1.00
CA LEU A 53 0.89 -2.31 0.00
C LEU A 53 -0.46 -2.69 0.59
N VAL A 54 -0.54 -3.87 1.23
CA VAL A 54 -1.79 -4.36 1.82
C VAL A 54 -2.23 -3.49 3.00
N LEU A 55 -1.32 -3.17 3.93
CA LEU A 55 -1.67 -2.37 5.11
C LEU A 55 -2.15 -0.97 4.75
N ILE A 56 -1.44 -0.27 3.87
CA ILE A 56 -1.78 1.09 3.44
C ILE A 56 -3.03 1.08 2.56
N ALA A 57 -3.22 0.10 1.67
CA ALA A 57 -4.45 0.00 0.89
C ALA A 57 -5.66 -0.17 1.82
N ILE A 58 -5.62 -1.12 2.76
CA ILE A 58 -6.72 -1.33 3.71
C ILE A 58 -6.94 -0.10 4.58
N HIS A 59 -5.88 0.46 5.17
CA HIS A 59 -5.98 1.63 6.04
C HIS A 59 -6.53 2.86 5.30
N GLY A 60 -5.92 3.18 4.15
CA GLY A 60 -6.22 4.35 3.34
C GLY A 60 -7.62 4.31 2.73
N PHE A 61 -8.01 3.20 2.08
CA PHE A 61 -9.36 3.10 1.51
C PHE A 61 -10.44 3.05 2.58
N ASN A 62 -10.18 2.42 3.74
CA ASN A 62 -11.12 2.45 4.84
C ASN A 62 -11.27 3.87 5.43
N GLY A 63 -10.17 4.61 5.58
CA GLY A 63 -10.20 6.01 6.02
C GLY A 63 -10.94 6.91 5.02
N LEU A 64 -10.64 6.77 3.73
CA LEU A 64 -11.33 7.47 2.65
C LEU A 64 -12.84 7.18 2.66
N ARG A 65 -13.23 5.91 2.83
CA ARG A 65 -14.65 5.53 2.95
C ARG A 65 -15.34 6.27 4.08
N ILE A 66 -14.71 6.33 5.26
CA ILE A 66 -15.27 7.01 6.43
C ILE A 66 -15.45 8.51 6.13
N ILE A 67 -14.41 9.18 5.64
CA ILE A 67 -14.45 10.61 5.28
C ILE A 67 -15.59 10.86 4.27
N LEU A 68 -15.68 10.07 3.20
CA LEU A 68 -16.69 10.24 2.17
C LEU A 68 -18.12 10.04 2.69
N ILE A 69 -18.32 9.06 3.59
CA ILE A 69 -19.62 8.83 4.23
C ILE A 69 -20.00 9.99 5.16
N GLU A 70 -19.04 10.56 5.90
CA GLU A 70 -19.27 11.72 6.76
C GLU A 70 -19.67 12.98 5.98
N LEU A 71 -19.17 13.15 4.74
CA LEU A 71 -19.57 14.26 3.86
C LEU A 71 -21.03 14.17 3.39
N ARG A 72 -21.62 12.97 3.34
CA ARG A 72 -23.00 12.76 2.87
C ARG A 72 -23.61 11.46 3.43
N GLN A 73 -24.63 11.59 4.27
CA GLN A 73 -25.20 10.47 5.04
C GLN A 73 -26.55 9.98 4.47
N ASN A 74 -26.55 9.43 3.24
CA ASN A 74 -27.73 8.70 2.74
C ASN A 74 -27.35 7.31 2.23
N THR A 75 -28.34 6.42 2.26
CA THR A 75 -28.14 4.99 1.97
C THR A 75 -27.56 4.70 0.60
N ALA A 76 -27.95 5.45 -0.43
CA ALA A 76 -27.41 5.25 -1.78
C ALA A 76 -25.92 5.62 -1.84
N TRP A 77 -25.58 6.77 -1.26
CA TRP A 77 -24.20 7.25 -1.20
C TRP A 77 -23.30 6.32 -0.39
N GLU A 78 -23.73 5.90 0.80
CA GLU A 78 -22.95 4.99 1.65
C GLU A 78 -22.64 3.66 0.95
N LYS A 79 -23.64 3.09 0.27
CA LYS A 79 -23.47 1.86 -0.52
C LYS A 79 -22.47 2.07 -1.66
N SER A 80 -22.63 3.15 -2.43
CA SER A 80 -21.72 3.47 -3.54
C SER A 80 -20.28 3.67 -3.08
N MET A 81 -20.05 4.49 -2.05
CA MET A 81 -18.70 4.75 -1.53
C MET A 81 -18.08 3.49 -0.94
N THR A 82 -18.87 2.64 -0.27
CA THR A 82 -18.39 1.35 0.24
C THR A 82 -17.93 0.45 -0.90
N ILE A 83 -18.72 0.29 -1.96
CA ILE A 83 -18.37 -0.57 -3.09
C ILE A 83 -17.14 -0.02 -3.83
N LEU A 84 -17.12 1.28 -4.15
CA LEU A 84 -16.02 1.90 -4.87
C LEU A 84 -14.70 1.81 -4.11
N THR A 85 -14.71 2.03 -2.79
CA THR A 85 -13.49 1.93 -1.97
C THR A 85 -12.99 0.49 -1.83
N ILE A 86 -13.89 -0.51 -1.79
CA ILE A 86 -13.49 -1.93 -1.81
C ILE A 86 -12.89 -2.31 -3.16
N ILE A 87 -13.53 -1.92 -4.27
CA ILE A 87 -13.00 -2.19 -5.62
C ILE A 87 -11.62 -1.54 -5.78
N GLY A 88 -11.48 -0.25 -5.43
CA GLY A 88 -10.20 0.45 -5.51
C GLY A 88 -9.11 -0.20 -4.67
N MET A 89 -9.43 -0.64 -3.45
CA MET A 89 -8.52 -1.38 -2.59
C MET A 89 -8.03 -2.68 -3.23
N ILE A 90 -8.95 -3.51 -3.74
CA ILE A 90 -8.60 -4.77 -4.40
C ILE A 90 -7.77 -4.51 -5.66
N SER A 91 -8.16 -3.53 -6.48
CA SER A 91 -7.44 -3.19 -7.72
C SER A 91 -6.01 -2.72 -7.44
N ILE A 92 -5.79 -1.86 -6.43
CA ILE A 92 -4.45 -1.40 -6.07
C ILE A 92 -3.60 -2.54 -5.52
N ILE A 93 -4.15 -3.39 -4.66
CA ILE A 93 -3.43 -4.56 -4.14
C ILE A 93 -3.05 -5.48 -5.31
N ALA A 94 -4.00 -5.89 -6.14
CA ALA A 94 -3.73 -6.80 -7.26
C ALA A 94 -2.67 -6.25 -8.23
N TYR A 95 -2.76 -4.96 -8.58
CA TYR A 95 -1.79 -4.34 -9.49
C TYR A 95 -0.40 -4.17 -8.83
N GLY A 96 -0.36 -3.76 -7.56
CA GLY A 96 0.89 -3.62 -6.82
C GLY A 96 1.60 -4.96 -6.60
N THR A 97 0.86 -6.00 -6.18
CA THR A 97 1.38 -7.36 -6.01
C THR A 97 1.92 -7.89 -7.34
N ARG A 98 1.21 -7.68 -8.46
CA ARG A 98 1.71 -8.04 -9.80
C ARG A 98 3.04 -7.35 -10.10
N THR A 99 3.17 -6.05 -9.81
CA THR A 99 4.41 -5.30 -10.00
C THR A 99 5.55 -5.85 -9.13
N ILE A 100 5.28 -6.20 -7.87
CA ILE A 100 6.27 -6.78 -6.96
C ILE A 100 6.76 -8.13 -7.49
N ILE A 101 5.86 -9.00 -7.96
CA ILE A 101 6.22 -10.33 -8.47
C ILE A 101 7.08 -10.21 -9.74
N ILE A 102 6.65 -9.39 -10.71
CA ILE A 102 7.44 -9.14 -11.93
C ILE A 102 8.79 -8.53 -11.59
N GLY A 103 8.81 -7.54 -10.69
CA GLY A 103 10.04 -6.88 -10.26
C GLY A 103 10.99 -7.80 -9.50
N ASN A 104 10.50 -8.85 -8.84
CA ASN A 104 11.31 -9.84 -8.13
C ASN A 104 12.00 -10.84 -9.10
N GLY A 105 11.67 -10.80 -10.39
CA GLY A 105 12.18 -11.76 -11.39
C GLY A 105 11.45 -13.10 -11.38
N LEU A 106 10.35 -13.21 -10.64
CA LEU A 106 9.41 -14.32 -10.74
C LEU A 106 8.53 -14.06 -11.96
N GLU A 107 8.87 -14.67 -13.10
CA GLU A 107 7.99 -14.66 -14.28
C GLU A 107 6.70 -15.43 -13.94
N ILE A 108 5.54 -14.78 -14.06
CA ILE A 108 4.21 -15.42 -14.03
C ILE A 108 3.66 -15.50 -15.44
#